data_AF-A0A5A9ZBM6-F1
#
_entry.id   AF-A0A5A9ZBM6-F1
#
_cell.length_a   1.000
_cell.length_b   1.000
_cell.length_c   1.000
_cell.angle_alpha   90.00
_cell.angle_beta   90.00
_cell.angle_gamma   90.00
#
_symmetry.space_group_name_H-M   'P 1'
#
loop_
_entity.id
_entity.type
_entity.pdbx_description
1 polymer ?
#
loop_
_entity_poly.entity_id
_entity_poly.type
_entity_poly.pdbx_seq_one_letter_code
_entity_poly.pdbx_strand_id
1 'polypeptide(L)'
;MKRLMAVSVGLAFAFSAAQVQASPTIEEFMSTNNGPGYFNCAYKLKIASKKCLVTTSTINSSKDSRSKRILGADEYLPLLTIKWPDGDSSRYVDIGGDEVYELINLADRKSYNYRTIKNARQNIDFSKGLVIINDDGKEHIRLW
;
A
#
# COMPACT_ATOMS: atom_id res chain seq x y z
N MET A 1 -26.36 -65.69 12.08
CA MET A 1 -26.78 -64.52 11.27
C MET A 1 -27.86 -63.78 12.08
N LYS A 2 -27.89 -62.48 12.34
CA LYS A 2 -27.29 -61.27 11.76
C LYS A 2 -27.01 -60.27 12.90
N ARG A 3 -25.89 -59.54 12.87
CA ARG A 3 -25.60 -58.44 13.80
C ARG A 3 -26.18 -57.14 13.22
N LEU A 4 -26.97 -56.43 14.02
CA LEU A 4 -27.45 -55.08 13.71
C LEU A 4 -26.25 -54.11 13.79
N MET A 5 -25.92 -53.48 12.66
CA MET A 5 -24.96 -52.39 12.61
C MET A 5 -25.65 -51.09 13.00
N ALA A 6 -25.25 -50.51 14.12
CA ALA A 6 -25.60 -49.15 14.48
C ALA A 6 -24.77 -48.19 13.60
N VAL A 7 -25.43 -47.45 12.72
CA VAL A 7 -24.81 -46.37 11.96
C VAL A 7 -24.87 -45.10 12.80
N SER A 8 -23.76 -44.72 13.39
CA SER A 8 -23.58 -43.44 14.06
C SER A 8 -23.45 -42.33 13.01
N VAL A 9 -24.45 -41.46 12.94
CA VAL A 9 -24.40 -40.22 12.14
C VAL A 9 -23.54 -39.21 12.90
N GLY A 10 -22.25 -39.19 12.56
CA GLY A 10 -21.32 -38.15 13.04
C GLY A 10 -21.64 -36.83 12.36
N LEU A 11 -22.01 -35.82 13.16
CA LEU A 11 -22.24 -34.45 12.72
C LEU A 11 -20.90 -33.85 12.25
N ALA A 12 -20.70 -33.77 10.93
CA ALA A 12 -19.54 -33.10 10.36
C ALA A 12 -19.71 -31.58 10.51
N PHE A 13 -19.08 -31.00 11.54
CA PHE A 13 -18.89 -29.56 11.61
C PHE A 13 -17.94 -29.14 10.49
N ALA A 14 -18.50 -28.67 9.38
CA ALA A 14 -17.75 -27.96 8.36
C ALA A 14 -17.30 -26.62 8.95
N PHE A 15 -16.15 -26.61 9.60
CA PHE A 15 -15.41 -25.38 9.86
C PHE A 15 -14.97 -24.84 8.49
N SER A 16 -15.79 -23.98 7.90
CA SER A 16 -15.32 -23.02 6.90
C SER A 16 -14.36 -22.07 7.62
N ALA A 17 -13.12 -22.52 7.81
CA ALA A 17 -12.02 -21.62 8.11
C ALA A 17 -11.94 -20.70 6.90
N ALA A 18 -12.53 -19.51 7.00
CA ALA A 18 -12.16 -18.40 6.15
C ALA A 18 -10.65 -18.30 6.28
N GLN A 19 -9.92 -18.73 5.25
CA GLN A 19 -8.48 -18.65 5.25
C GLN A 19 -8.19 -17.16 5.37
N VAL A 20 -7.77 -16.74 6.57
CA VAL A 20 -7.27 -15.38 6.81
C VAL A 20 -6.00 -15.31 5.99
N GLN A 21 -6.15 -14.88 4.73
CA GLN A 21 -5.04 -14.71 3.83
C GLN A 21 -4.12 -13.69 4.50
N ALA A 22 -2.92 -14.13 4.86
CA ALA A 22 -1.95 -13.26 5.51
C ALA A 22 -1.76 -12.03 4.62
N SER A 23 -1.87 -10.83 5.20
CA SER A 23 -1.59 -9.61 4.45
C SER A 23 -0.14 -9.69 3.96
N PRO A 24 0.15 -9.29 2.71
CA PRO A 24 1.51 -9.30 2.20
C PRO A 24 2.40 -8.42 3.08
N THR A 25 3.70 -8.70 3.14
CA THR A 25 4.67 -7.74 3.67
C THR A 25 4.73 -6.51 2.77
N ILE A 26 5.25 -5.39 3.27
CA ILE A 26 5.43 -4.19 2.43
C ILE A 26 6.39 -4.48 1.27
N GLU A 27 7.45 -5.25 1.52
CA GLU A 27 8.39 -5.67 0.48
C GLU A 27 7.72 -6.50 -0.62
N GLU A 28 6.91 -7.50 -0.25
CA GLU A 28 6.13 -8.28 -1.22
C GLU A 28 5.14 -7.40 -1.98
N PHE A 29 4.44 -6.50 -1.30
CA PHE A 29 3.48 -5.57 -1.92
C PHE A 29 4.12 -4.61 -2.91
N MET A 30 5.34 -4.12 -2.62
CA MET A 30 6.05 -3.18 -3.50
C MET A 30 6.81 -3.89 -4.64
N SER A 31 7.21 -5.15 -4.46
CA SER A 31 8.01 -5.91 -5.45
C SER A 31 7.19 -6.63 -6.51
N THR A 32 5.89 -6.78 -6.31
CA THR A 32 5.00 -7.50 -7.22
C THR A 32 3.77 -6.65 -7.51
N ASN A 33 3.14 -6.84 -8.67
CA ASN A 33 1.79 -6.30 -8.95
C ASN A 33 0.74 -7.07 -8.12
N ASN A 34 0.91 -7.07 -6.80
CA ASN A 34 0.01 -7.72 -5.87
C ASN A 34 -1.26 -6.89 -5.72
N GLY A 35 -2.35 -7.59 -5.39
CA GLY A 35 -3.61 -6.97 -5.02
C GLY A 35 -3.49 -6.08 -3.76
N PRO A 36 -4.63 -5.58 -3.26
CA PRO A 36 -4.64 -4.72 -2.08
C PRO A 36 -3.91 -5.32 -0.86
N GLY A 37 -3.19 -4.48 -0.12
CA GLY A 37 -2.55 -4.84 1.15
C GLY A 37 -3.16 -4.08 2.34
N TYR A 38 -3.17 -4.71 3.51
CA TYR A 38 -3.60 -4.07 4.76
C TYR A 38 -2.43 -3.96 5.74
N PHE A 39 -2.05 -2.73 6.06
CA PHE A 39 -0.84 -2.43 6.83
C PHE A 39 -1.16 -1.58 8.05
N ASN A 40 -0.36 -1.73 9.11
CA ASN A 40 -0.37 -0.70 10.15
C ASN A 40 0.11 0.60 9.52
N CYS A 41 -0.45 1.72 9.98
CA CYS A 41 -0.18 3.00 9.35
C CYS A 41 -0.13 4.13 10.37
N ALA A 42 0.68 5.13 10.06
CA ALA A 42 0.75 6.38 10.79
C ALA A 42 0.77 7.57 9.82
N TYR A 43 0.06 8.65 10.19
CA TYR A 43 0.08 9.93 9.48
C TYR A 43 0.63 11.01 10.40
N LYS A 44 1.70 11.71 9.97
CA LYS A 44 2.41 12.72 10.77
C LYS A 44 2.70 12.22 12.20
N LEU A 45 3.28 11.02 12.30
CA LEU A 45 3.63 10.32 13.55
C LEU A 45 2.45 9.88 14.44
N LYS A 46 1.20 10.05 14.00
CA LYS A 46 0.01 9.54 14.72
C LYS A 46 -0.37 8.18 14.17
N ILE A 47 -0.27 7.15 15.02
CA ILE A 47 -0.64 5.76 14.67
C ILE A 47 -2.16 5.66 14.54
N ALA A 48 -2.62 5.06 13.45
CA ALA A 48 -4.04 4.83 13.22
C ALA A 48 -4.57 3.67 14.10
N SER A 49 -5.84 3.73 14.48
CA SER A 49 -6.48 2.72 15.34
C SER A 49 -6.73 1.38 14.64
N LYS A 50 -6.68 1.36 13.31
CA LYS A 50 -6.86 0.17 12.46
C LYS A 50 -5.86 0.22 11.31
N LYS A 51 -5.64 -0.94 10.68
CA LYS A 51 -4.84 -1.04 9.47
C LYS A 51 -5.44 -0.19 8.34
N CYS A 52 -4.57 0.43 7.55
CA CYS A 52 -4.94 1.13 6.31
C CYS A 52 -4.97 0.14 5.14
N LEU A 53 -5.92 0.34 4.23
CA LEU A 53 -5.93 -0.35 2.95
C LEU A 53 -5.01 0.41 1.99
N VAL A 54 -4.07 -0.31 1.38
CA VAL A 54 -3.09 0.25 0.45
C VAL A 54 -3.19 -0.47 -0.88
N THR A 55 -3.25 0.31 -1.96
CA THR A 55 -3.35 -0.19 -3.32
C THR A 55 -2.38 0.53 -4.23
N THR A 56 -1.82 -0.21 -5.18
CA THR A 56 -1.11 0.34 -6.33
C THR A 56 -2.03 0.28 -7.55
N SER A 57 -1.93 1.28 -8.42
CA SER A 57 -2.65 1.37 -9.68
C SER A 57 -1.87 2.30 -10.61
N THR A 58 -2.43 2.64 -11.77
CA THR A 58 -1.89 3.70 -12.61
C THR A 58 -2.89 4.83 -12.78
N ILE A 59 -2.37 6.04 -13.02
CA ILE A 59 -3.17 7.19 -13.41
C ILE A 59 -2.64 7.73 -14.73
N ASN A 60 -3.55 8.02 -15.66
CA ASN A 60 -3.19 8.79 -16.83
C ASN A 60 -2.94 10.24 -16.40
N SER A 61 -1.74 10.74 -16.68
CA SER A 61 -1.29 12.11 -16.39
C SER A 61 -2.27 13.18 -16.90
N SER A 62 -2.96 12.94 -18.02
CA SER A 62 -4.00 13.83 -18.56
C SER A 62 -5.23 13.99 -17.66
N LYS A 63 -5.49 13.05 -16.74
CA LYS A 63 -6.63 13.10 -15.81
C LYS A 63 -6.40 13.99 -14.59
N ASP A 64 -5.17 14.44 -14.37
CA ASP A 64 -4.83 15.42 -13.33
C ASP A 64 -4.09 16.62 -13.96
N SER A 65 -4.63 17.83 -13.79
CA SER A 65 -4.09 19.05 -14.40
C SER A 65 -2.62 19.34 -14.05
N ARG A 66 -2.14 18.90 -12.88
CA ARG A 66 -0.78 19.12 -12.44
C ARG A 66 0.15 18.00 -12.91
N SER A 67 -0.27 16.73 -12.83
CA SER A 67 0.47 15.62 -13.44
C SER A 67 0.69 15.88 -14.93
N LYS A 68 -0.35 16.32 -15.66
CA LYS A 68 -0.26 16.73 -17.07
C LYS A 68 0.79 17.83 -17.31
N ARG A 69 0.85 18.82 -16.41
CA ARG A 69 1.77 19.96 -16.54
C ARG A 69 3.22 19.59 -16.25
N ILE A 70 3.45 18.69 -15.30
CA ILE A 70 4.80 18.31 -14.86
C ILE A 70 5.40 17.25 -15.78
N LEU A 71 4.58 16.30 -16.27
CA LEU A 71 5.05 15.07 -16.89
C LEU A 71 4.64 14.91 -18.35
N GLY A 72 3.84 15.84 -18.89
CA GLY A 72 3.25 15.73 -20.22
C GLY A 72 1.89 15.06 -20.19
N ALA A 73 1.27 14.96 -21.38
CA ALA A 73 -0.03 14.33 -21.54
C ALA A 73 0.12 12.84 -21.89
N ASP A 74 -0.87 12.04 -21.51
CA ASP A 74 -1.09 10.65 -21.92
C ASP A 74 -0.05 9.62 -21.44
N GLU A 75 0.81 10.01 -20.50
CA GLU A 75 1.65 9.10 -19.72
C GLU A 75 0.86 8.37 -18.63
N TYR A 76 1.13 7.08 -18.42
CA TYR A 76 0.56 6.29 -17.33
C TYR A 76 1.56 6.14 -16.19
N LEU A 77 1.23 6.75 -15.06
CA LEU A 77 2.13 6.86 -13.92
C LEU A 77 1.69 5.95 -12.77
N PRO A 78 2.62 5.34 -12.02
CA PRO A 78 2.28 4.59 -10.82
C PRO A 78 1.57 5.49 -9.80
N LEU A 79 0.52 4.95 -9.18
CA LEU A 79 -0.29 5.62 -8.18
C LEU A 79 -0.41 4.73 -6.95
N LEU A 80 0.15 5.19 -5.84
CA LEU A 80 -0.07 4.63 -4.52
C LEU A 80 -1.29 5.30 -3.88
N THR A 81 -2.27 4.50 -3.47
CA THR A 81 -3.43 4.98 -2.72
C THR A 81 -3.47 4.34 -1.35
N ILE A 82 -3.62 5.18 -0.32
CA ILE A 82 -3.74 4.78 1.09
C ILE A 82 -5.12 5.23 1.54
N LYS A 83 -6.01 4.28 1.85
CA LYS A 83 -7.32 4.54 2.45
C LYS A 83 -7.21 4.41 3.97
N TRP A 84 -7.46 5.52 4.64
CA TRP A 84 -7.36 5.67 6.09
C TRP A 84 -8.58 5.05 6.79
N PRO A 85 -8.48 4.69 8.09
CA PRO A 85 -9.60 4.09 8.82
C PRO A 85 -10.82 5.00 9.01
N ASP A 86 -10.66 6.31 8.88
CA ASP A 86 -11.73 7.30 8.91
C ASP A 86 -12.46 7.45 7.56
N GLY A 87 -11.99 6.77 6.52
CA GLY A 87 -12.57 6.78 5.18
C GLY A 87 -11.88 7.74 4.22
N ASP A 88 -11.00 8.62 4.70
CA ASP A 88 -10.22 9.51 3.85
C ASP A 88 -9.19 8.73 3.01
N SER A 89 -8.60 9.40 2.01
CA SER A 89 -7.59 8.77 1.16
C SER A 89 -6.46 9.73 0.79
N SER A 90 -5.23 9.25 0.94
CA SER A 90 -4.05 9.90 0.41
C SER A 90 -3.60 9.20 -0.87
N ARG A 91 -3.26 9.99 -1.89
CA ARG A 91 -2.98 9.50 -3.25
C ARG A 91 -1.67 10.11 -3.71
N TYR A 92 -0.66 9.27 -3.89
CA TYR A 92 0.70 9.66 -4.27
C TYR A 92 1.01 9.12 -5.64
N VAL A 93 1.24 10.01 -6.59
CA VAL A 93 1.74 9.65 -7.92
C VAL A 93 3.25 9.56 -7.84
N ASP A 94 3.80 8.44 -8.28
CA ASP A 94 5.23 8.30 -8.49
C ASP A 94 5.59 9.00 -9.80
N ILE A 95 6.41 10.04 -9.66
CA ILE A 95 6.91 10.84 -10.78
C ILE A 95 8.42 10.67 -10.94
N GLY A 96 8.98 9.78 -10.12
CA GLY A 96 10.35 9.37 -10.14
C GLY A 96 10.68 8.52 -11.35
N GLY A 97 11.74 8.86 -12.07
CA GLY A 97 12.42 7.91 -12.95
C GLY A 97 13.28 6.93 -12.16
N ASP A 98 14.07 6.12 -12.85
CA ASP A 98 14.95 5.10 -12.26
C ASP A 98 15.93 5.63 -11.17
N GLU A 99 16.12 6.95 -11.07
CA GLU A 99 17.10 7.59 -10.18
C GLU A 99 16.50 8.54 -9.12
N VAL A 100 15.21 8.88 -9.20
CA VAL A 100 14.57 9.87 -8.32
C VAL A 100 13.34 9.22 -7.72
N TYR A 101 13.18 9.23 -6.40
CA TYR A 101 12.01 8.67 -5.72
C TYR A 101 11.05 9.78 -5.29
N GLU A 102 10.63 10.59 -6.26
CA GLU A 102 9.75 11.73 -6.02
C GLU A 102 8.27 11.32 -6.18
N LEU A 103 7.49 11.73 -5.18
CA LEU A 103 6.06 11.53 -5.13
C LEU A 103 5.34 12.87 -5.12
N ILE A 104 4.22 12.95 -5.81
CA ILE A 104 3.28 14.07 -5.70
C ILE A 104 2.01 13.59 -5.01
N ASN A 105 1.64 14.26 -3.92
CA ASN A 105 0.31 14.07 -3.34
C ASN A 105 -0.73 14.82 -4.19
N LEU A 106 -1.75 14.10 -4.68
CA LEU A 106 -2.81 14.69 -5.50
C LEU A 106 -3.72 15.66 -4.74
N ALA A 107 -3.81 15.56 -3.41
CA ALA A 107 -4.67 16.41 -2.59
C ALA A 107 -4.06 17.80 -2.31
N ASP A 108 -2.88 17.85 -1.70
CA ASP A 108 -2.22 19.11 -1.30
C ASP A 108 -1.20 19.62 -2.32
N ARG A 109 -0.88 18.80 -3.33
CA ARG A 109 0.03 19.15 -4.41
C ARG A 109 1.44 19.49 -3.93
N LYS A 110 1.89 18.89 -2.83
CA LYS A 110 3.28 19.00 -2.38
C LYS A 110 4.12 17.82 -2.88
N SER A 111 5.42 18.04 -2.96
CA SER A 111 6.38 16.97 -3.24
C SER A 111 6.69 16.22 -1.96
N TYR A 112 6.93 14.93 -2.14
CA TYR A 112 7.27 13.99 -1.10
C TYR A 112 8.31 13.04 -1.67
N ASN A 113 9.01 12.32 -0.80
CA ASN A 113 9.96 11.30 -1.23
C ASN A 113 9.78 10.03 -0.41
N TYR A 114 10.13 8.89 -0.97
CA TYR A 114 10.39 7.73 -0.13
C TYR A 114 11.69 7.94 0.65
N ARG A 115 11.73 7.54 1.93
CA ARG A 115 12.99 7.61 2.71
C ARG A 115 13.88 6.42 2.38
N THR A 116 15.04 6.66 1.78
CA THR A 116 16.19 5.76 1.84
C THR A 116 17.02 6.11 3.07
N ILE A 117 17.35 5.12 3.91
CA ILE A 117 18.19 5.34 5.09
C ILE A 117 19.66 5.32 4.63
N LYS A 118 20.09 6.36 3.90
CA LYS A 118 21.46 6.91 3.81
C LYS A 118 21.65 7.63 2.47
N ASN A 119 22.43 8.71 2.56
CA ASN A 119 22.94 9.52 1.47
C ASN A 119 23.27 8.72 0.21
N ALA A 120 22.83 9.24 -0.94
CA ALA A 120 23.22 8.83 -2.29
C ALA A 120 23.00 7.36 -2.63
N ARG A 121 22.04 7.10 -3.51
CA ARG A 121 22.01 5.93 -4.41
C ARG A 121 22.15 4.58 -3.69
N GLN A 122 21.04 4.03 -3.21
CA GLN A 122 20.59 2.64 -3.47
C GLN A 122 19.66 2.13 -2.37
N ASN A 123 18.52 1.61 -2.84
CA ASN A 123 17.58 0.68 -2.23
C ASN A 123 16.80 1.20 -1.01
N ILE A 124 15.54 1.56 -1.25
CA ILE A 124 14.54 1.64 -0.19
C ILE A 124 14.43 0.24 0.44
N ASP A 125 14.76 0.13 1.73
CA ASP A 125 14.68 -1.11 2.48
C ASP A 125 13.22 -1.34 2.92
N PHE A 126 12.41 -1.90 2.01
CA PHE A 126 10.99 -2.18 2.24
C PHE A 126 10.74 -3.25 3.30
N SER A 127 11.76 -4.03 3.70
CA SER A 127 11.65 -5.00 4.79
C SER A 127 11.31 -4.34 6.14
N LYS A 128 11.57 -3.03 6.27
CA LYS A 128 11.26 -2.21 7.45
C LYS A 128 9.97 -1.39 7.32
N GLY A 129 9.21 -1.64 6.25
CA GLY A 129 8.02 -0.90 5.90
C GLY A 129 8.29 0.24 4.91
N LEU A 130 7.25 1.04 4.68
CA LEU A 130 7.28 2.18 3.76
C LEU A 130 7.27 3.48 4.54
N VAL A 131 8.15 4.42 4.21
CA VAL A 131 8.16 5.76 4.81
C VAL A 131 8.13 6.80 3.71
N ILE A 132 7.15 7.70 3.77
CA ILE A 132 7.05 8.88 2.91
C ILE A 132 7.44 10.09 3.76
N ILE A 133 8.38 10.88 3.27
CA ILE A 133 8.86 12.11 3.89
C ILE A 133 8.42 13.33 3.08
N ASN A 134 8.18 14.45 3.77
CA ASN A 134 7.95 15.73 3.12
C ASN A 134 9.27 16.42 2.72
N ASP A 135 9.18 17.55 2.05
CA ASP A 135 10.34 18.37 1.61
C ASP A 135 11.23 18.85 2.78
N ASP A 136 10.71 18.92 4.01
CA ASP A 136 11.49 19.26 5.22
C ASP A 136 12.26 18.04 5.79
N GLY A 137 12.19 16.88 5.13
CA GLY A 137 12.79 15.62 5.60
C GLY A 137 12.06 14.98 6.79
N LYS A 138 10.85 15.46 7.13
CA LYS A 138 10.03 14.93 8.21
C LYS A 138 9.17 13.78 7.72
N GLU A 139 9.01 12.77 8.58
CA GLU A 139 8.09 11.66 8.32
C GLU A 139 6.66 12.16 8.18
N HIS A 140 6.07 11.88 7.03
CA HIS A 140 4.70 12.21 6.70
C HIS A 140 3.80 11.00 6.82
N ILE A 141 4.22 9.85 6.29
CA ILE A 141 3.51 8.57 6.38
C ILE A 141 4.50 7.46 6.72
N ARG A 142 4.03 6.48 7.49
CA ARG A 142 4.69 5.20 7.67
C ARG A 142 3.70 4.04 7.54
N LEU A 143 4.11 2.97 6.87
CA LEU A 143 3.37 1.71 6.74
C LEU A 143 4.26 0.53 7.20
N TRP A 144 3.72 -0.46 7.93
CA TRP A 144 4.45 -1.66 8.37
C TRP A 144 3.52 -2.84 8.70
#